data_AF-A7TC01-F1
#
_entry.id   AF-A7TC01-F1
#
_cell.length_a   1.000
_cell.length_b   1.000
_cell.length_c   1.000
_cell.angle_alpha   90.00
_cell.angle_beta   90.00
_cell.angle_gamma   90.00
#
_symmetry.space_group_name_H-M   'P 1'
#
loop_
_entity.id
_entity.type
_entity.pdbx_description
1 polymer ?
#
loop_
_entity_poly.entity_id
_entity_poly.type
_entity_poly.pdbx_seq_one_letter_code
_entity_poly.pdbx_strand_id
1 'polypeptide(L)' 'LKDALKELTGRGTVPNVFVKGQSIGGGMETAELYQSGKLKQLLQDHGLLDENQ' A
#
# COMPACT_ATOMS: atom_id res chain seq x y z
N LEU A 1 17.69 8.41 -11.03
CA LEU A 1 16.73 7.27 -10.88
C LEU A 1 15.90 7.38 -9.59
N LYS A 2 16.53 7.52 -8.42
CA LYS A 2 15.81 7.72 -7.14
C LYS A 2 14.98 9.01 -7.12
N ASP A 3 15.45 10.06 -7.77
CA ASP A 3 14.75 11.36 -7.81
C ASP A 3 13.48 11.33 -8.66
N ALA A 4 13.51 10.65 -9.81
CA ALA A 4 12.32 10.44 -10.65
C ALA A 4 11.23 9.61 -9.94
N LEU A 5 11.62 8.62 -9.12
CA LEU A 5 10.69 7.83 -8.31
C LEU A 5 10.03 8.69 -7.22
N LYS A 6 10.77 9.65 -6.67
CA LYS A 6 10.27 10.59 -5.65
C LYS A 6 9.28 11.60 -6.24
N GLU A 7 9.50 12.08 -7.46
CA GLU A 7 8.55 12.96 -8.16
C GLU A 7 7.24 12.25 -8.52
N LEU A 8 7.30 11.01 -9.02
CA LEU A 8 6.10 10.28 -9.46
C LEU A 8 5.28 9.70 -8.29
N THR A 9 5.93 9.39 -7.17
CA THR A 9 5.29 8.61 -6.11
C THR A 9 5.36 9.24 -4.72
N GLY A 10 6.02 10.40 -4.57
CA GLY A 10 6.29 11.03 -3.27
C GLY A 10 7.36 10.33 -2.43
N ARG A 11 7.88 9.17 -2.86
CA ARG A 11 8.92 8.40 -2.16
C ARG A 11 10.07 8.01 -3.09
N GLY A 12 11.29 8.21 -2.62
CA GLY A 12 12.53 7.79 -3.31
C GLY A 12 12.95 6.34 -3.02
N THR A 13 12.10 5.56 -2.35
CA THR A 13 12.40 4.20 -1.86
C THR A 13 11.42 3.18 -2.42
N VAL A 14 11.97 2.08 -2.95
CA VAL A 14 11.21 0.89 -3.35
C VAL A 14 11.19 -0.14 -2.23
N PRO A 15 10.19 -1.04 -2.17
CA PRO A 15 8.98 -1.07 -3.01
C PRO A 15 8.02 0.09 -2.68
N ASN A 16 7.20 0.48 -3.67
CA ASN A 16 6.03 1.33 -3.46
C ASN A 16 4.78 0.49 -3.79
N VAL A 17 3.86 0.39 -2.85
CA VAL A 17 2.69 -0.49 -2.90
C VAL A 17 1.46 0.36 -3.13
N PHE A 18 0.60 -0.08 -4.06
CA PHE A 18 -0.61 0.64 -4.44
C PHE A 18 -1.85 -0.24 -4.31
N VAL A 19 -2.95 0.33 -3.83
CA VAL A 19 -4.28 -0.27 -3.81
C VAL A 19 -5.22 0.66 -4.55
N LYS A 20 -5.92 0.16 -5.58
CA LYS A 20 -6.77 0.97 -6.49
C LYS A 20 -6.10 2.25 -7.03
N GLY A 21 -4.80 2.18 -7.34
CA GLY A 21 -4.05 3.31 -7.87
C GLY A 21 -3.63 4.37 -6.83
N GLN A 22 -3.93 4.15 -5.54
CA GLN A 22 -3.43 5.00 -4.44
C GLN A 22 -2.26 4.32 -3.73
N SER A 23 -1.18 5.05 -3.45
CA SER A 23 -0.03 4.52 -2.72
C SER A 23 -0.40 4.32 -1.25
N ILE A 24 -0.15 3.12 -0.72
CA ILE A 24 -0.28 2.80 0.71
C ILE A 24 1.07 2.87 1.43
N GLY A 25 2.12 3.28 0.73
CA GLY A 25 3.49 3.37 1.24
C GLY A 25 4.40 2.29 0.66
N GLY A 26 5.41 1.88 1.44
CA GLY A 26 6.44 0.95 1.03
C GLY A 26 6.39 -0.33 1.85
N GLY A 27 7.49 -1.09 1.87
CA GLY A 27 7.52 -2.40 2.53
C GLY A 27 7.21 -2.33 4.02
N MET A 28 7.74 -1.32 4.73
CA MET A 28 7.53 -1.14 6.16
C MET A 28 6.09 -0.76 6.48
N GLU A 29 5.54 0.25 5.81
CA GLU A 29 4.18 0.71 6.05
C GLU A 29 3.16 -0.35 5.65
N THR A 30 3.42 -1.09 4.58
CA THR A 30 2.56 -2.23 4.20
C THR A 30 2.55 -3.30 5.29
N ALA A 31 3.71 -3.61 5.89
CA ALA A 31 3.80 -4.55 6.99
C ALA A 31 3.09 -4.04 8.25
N GLU A 32 3.20 -2.76 8.58
CA GLU A 32 2.48 -2.14 9.70
C GLU A 32 0.97 -2.12 9.48
N LEU A 33 0.50 -1.81 8.26
CA LEU A 33 -0.90 -1.87 7.88
C LEU A 33 -1.45 -3.30 7.99
N TYR A 34 -0.65 -4.30 7.62
CA TYR A 34 -1.01 -5.70 7.80
C TYR A 34 -1.12 -6.08 9.28
N GLN A 35 -0.10 -5.77 10.09
CA GLN A 35 -0.07 -6.09 11.52
C GLN A 35 -1.19 -5.40 12.31
N SER A 36 -1.55 -4.18 11.94
CA SER A 36 -2.65 -3.44 12.57
C SER A 36 -4.04 -3.87 12.10
N GLY A 37 -4.16 -4.79 11.14
CA GLY A 37 -5.43 -5.21 10.53
C GLY A 37 -6.04 -4.19 9.57
N LYS A 38 -5.49 -2.97 9.49
CA LYS A 38 -5.97 -1.89 8.62
C LYS A 38 -5.85 -2.23 7.13
N LEU A 39 -4.84 -3.00 6.74
CA LEU A 39 -4.70 -3.46 5.35
C LEU A 39 -5.87 -4.35 4.95
N LYS A 40 -6.31 -5.26 5.83
CA LYS A 40 -7.45 -6.14 5.57
C LYS A 40 -8.72 -5.31 5.42
N GLN A 41 -8.97 -4.37 6.33
CA GLN A 41 -10.11 -3.46 6.26
C GLN A 41 -10.09 -2.65 4.96
N LEU A 42 -8.94 -2.06 4.60
CA LEU A 42 -8.79 -1.29 3.36
C LEU A 42 -9.15 -2.10 2.11
N LEU A 43 -8.75 -3.38 2.07
CA LEU A 43 -9.08 -4.26 0.94
C LEU A 43 -10.57 -4.63 0.93
N GLN A 44 -11.16 -4.88 2.09
CA GLN A 44 -12.60 -5.17 2.23
C GLN A 44 -13.47 -3.96 1.85
N ASP A 45 -13.13 -2.76 2.33
CA ASP A 45 -13.82 -1.49 2.01
C ASP A 45 -13.84 -1.22 0.50
N HIS A 46 -12.84 -1.74 -0.20
CA HIS A 46 -12.71 -1.64 -1.65
C HIS A 46 -13.27 -2.85 -2.41
N GLY A 47 -13.85 -3.83 -1.73
CA GLY A 47 -14.39 -5.05 -2.33
C GLY A 47 -13.32 -5.90 -3.02
N LEU A 48 -12.07 -5.80 -2.55
CA LEU A 48 -10.91 -6.54 -3.09
C LEU A 48 -10.62 -7.81 -2.30
N LEU A 49 -11.26 -8.00 -1.14
CA LEU A 49 -11.05 -9.15 -0.27
C LEU A 49 -12.38 -9.52 0.38
N ASP A 50 -12.85 -10.73 0.13
CA ASP A 50 -14.08 -11.27 0.71
C ASP A 50 -13.84 -11.80 2.12
N GLU A 51 -14.83 -11.66 2.99
CA GLU A 51 -14.70 -12.01 4.42
C GLU A 51 -14.73 -13.51 4.69
N ASN A 52 -15.01 -14.33 3.65
CA ASN A 52 -15.31 -15.76 3.75
C ASN A 52 -14.52 -16.63 2.74
N GLN A 53 -13.19 -16.67 2.88
CA GLN A 53 -12.39 -17.83 2.45
C GLN A 53 -11.58 -18.37 3.62
#